data_AF-A0A7R8X111-F1
#
_entry.id   AF-A0A7R8X111-F1
#
_cell.length_a   1.000
_cell.length_b   1.000
_cell.length_c   1.000
_cell.angle_alpha   90.00
_cell.angle_beta   90.00
_cell.angle_gamma   90.00
#
_symmetry.space_group_name_H-M   'P 1'
#
loop_
_entity.id
_entity.type
_entity.pdbx_description
1 polymer ?
#
loop_
_entity_poly.entity_id
_entity_poly.type
_entity_poly.pdbx_seq_one_letter_code
_entity_poly.pdbx_strand_id
1 'polypeptide(L)'
;SGRSHRVYTGVTLVTPKGGMRHRLVETRVRFKRLSREEIEAYLASGEWRGKAGGYAIQGLAGSFVVKLVGSYTNVVGLPLYETVSLLTGEGYPPVECPNCGTSSNRETYPFCSKRCADIDLNRWFSGAYAVPSPEPVDEDYAHVRDEESDH
;
A
#
# COMPACT_ATOMS: atom_id res chain seq x y z
N SER A 1 -13.94 -24.64 -9.27
CA SER A 1 -14.78 -23.68 -8.55
C SER A 1 -14.88 -24.08 -7.08
N GLY A 2 -14.64 -23.16 -6.13
CA GLY A 2 -14.70 -23.40 -4.67
C GLY A 2 -13.44 -23.98 -3.97
N ARG A 3 -12.35 -24.26 -4.70
CA ARG A 3 -11.09 -24.78 -4.14
C ARG A 3 -10.14 -23.64 -3.85
N SER A 4 -9.35 -23.78 -2.78
CA SER A 4 -8.20 -22.92 -2.56
C SER A 4 -7.10 -23.28 -3.55
N HIS A 5 -6.47 -22.27 -4.13
CA HIS A 5 -5.25 -22.42 -4.91
C HIS A 5 -4.12 -21.59 -4.29
N ARG A 6 -2.90 -21.86 -4.73
CA ARG A 6 -1.68 -21.21 -4.26
C ARG A 6 -1.10 -20.36 -5.38
N VAL A 7 -0.68 -19.16 -5.04
CA VAL A 7 0.09 -18.25 -5.91
C VAL A 7 1.49 -18.16 -5.33
N TYR A 8 2.47 -18.47 -6.16
CA TYR A 8 3.88 -18.37 -5.81
C TYR A 8 4.54 -17.28 -6.65
N THR A 9 5.21 -16.33 -6.00
CA THR A 9 6.04 -15.33 -6.70
C THR A 9 7.44 -15.35 -6.12
N GLY A 10 8.42 -15.51 -7.01
CA GLY A 10 9.84 -15.39 -6.68
C GLY A 10 10.33 -13.97 -6.96
N VAL A 11 11.06 -13.39 -6.03
CA VAL A 11 11.78 -12.12 -6.21
C VAL A 11 13.26 -12.38 -6.02
N THR A 12 14.06 -11.87 -6.96
CA THR A 12 15.52 -11.92 -6.90
C THR A 12 16.07 -10.49 -6.97
N LEU A 13 16.86 -10.12 -5.95
CA LEU A 13 17.63 -8.88 -5.92
C LEU A 13 19.07 -9.20 -6.33
N VAL A 14 19.56 -8.50 -7.36
CA VAL A 14 20.96 -8.53 -7.79
C VAL A 14 21.57 -7.18 -7.50
N THR A 15 22.61 -7.14 -6.66
CA THR A 15 23.29 -5.90 -6.29
C THR A 15 24.39 -5.57 -7.31
N PRO A 16 24.79 -4.29 -7.45
CA PRO A 16 25.90 -3.88 -8.31
C PRO A 16 27.23 -4.58 -8.00
N LYS A 17 27.40 -5.05 -6.76
CA LYS A 17 28.57 -5.81 -6.29
C LYS A 17 28.50 -7.30 -6.68
N GLY A 18 27.50 -7.71 -7.47
CA GLY A 18 27.28 -9.10 -7.87
C GLY A 18 26.61 -9.97 -6.81
N GLY A 19 26.18 -9.39 -5.68
CA GLY A 19 25.47 -10.13 -4.64
C GLY A 19 24.06 -10.50 -5.10
N MET A 20 23.62 -11.73 -4.81
CA MET A 20 22.26 -12.17 -5.13
C MET A 20 21.51 -12.58 -3.86
N ARG A 21 20.25 -12.16 -3.77
CA ARG A 21 19.30 -12.57 -2.74
C ARG A 21 17.98 -12.95 -3.40
N HIS A 22 17.33 -13.98 -2.89
CA HIS A 22 16.03 -14.40 -3.41
C HIS A 22 15.03 -14.64 -2.28
N ARG A 23 13.75 -14.47 -2.59
CA ARG A 23 12.61 -14.83 -1.73
C ARG A 23 11.53 -15.46 -2.58
N LEU A 24 10.94 -16.54 -2.08
CA LEU A 24 9.76 -17.17 -2.65
C LEU A 24 8.60 -16.94 -1.69
N VAL A 25 7.52 -16.34 -2.18
CA VAL A 25 6.35 -16.01 -1.36
C VAL A 25 5.16 -16.81 -1.85
N GLU A 26 4.54 -17.53 -0.92
CA GLU A 26 3.30 -18.27 -1.16
C GLU A 26 2.11 -17.46 -0.65
N THR A 27 1.06 -17.35 -1.44
CA THR A 27 -0.25 -16.85 -0.99
C THR A 27 -1.36 -17.82 -1.36
N ARG A 28 -2.23 -18.12 -0.39
CA ARG A 28 -3.39 -18.99 -0.60
C ARG A 28 -4.61 -18.12 -0.86
N VAL A 29 -5.29 -18.38 -1.97
CA VAL A 29 -6.51 -17.67 -2.36
C VAL A 29 -7.64 -18.68 -2.46
N ARG A 30 -8.79 -18.37 -1.87
CA ARG A 30 -10.01 -19.17 -1.93
C ARG A 30 -11.08 -18.38 -2.65
N PHE A 31 -11.62 -18.97 -3.70
CA PHE A 31 -12.74 -18.40 -4.45
C PHE A 31 -14.06 -18.95 -3.90
N LYS A 32 -15.14 -18.18 -4.09
CA LYS A 32 -16.50 -18.69 -3.87
C LYS A 32 -16.77 -19.84 -4.84
N ARG A 33 -17.85 -20.57 -4.57
CA ARG A 33 -18.42 -21.44 -5.61
C ARG A 33 -19.01 -20.53 -6.67
N LEU A 34 -18.31 -20.44 -7.80
CA LEU A 34 -18.78 -19.76 -9.00
C LEU A 34 -19.82 -20.62 -9.69
N SER A 35 -20.94 -19.99 -10.07
CA SER A 35 -21.91 -20.58 -10.99
C SER A 35 -21.36 -20.56 -12.42
N ARG A 36 -22.07 -21.23 -13.34
CA ARG A 36 -21.64 -21.31 -14.73
C ARG A 36 -21.76 -19.96 -15.42
N GLU A 37 -22.82 -19.23 -15.10
CA GLU A 37 -23.12 -17.89 -15.61
C GLU A 37 -22.04 -16.89 -15.20
N GLU A 38 -21.54 -16.97 -13.96
CA GLU A 38 -20.46 -16.12 -13.47
C GLU A 38 -19.12 -16.40 -14.15
N ILE A 39 -18.84 -17.67 -14.44
CA ILE A 39 -17.65 -18.07 -15.19
C ILE A 39 -17.73 -17.54 -16.63
N GLU A 40 -18.88 -17.68 -17.29
CA GLU A 40 -19.10 -17.21 -18.65
C GLU A 40 -19.01 -15.68 -18.75
N ALA A 41 -19.64 -14.95 -17.81
CA ALA A 41 -19.53 -13.51 -17.72
C ALA A 41 -18.09 -13.04 -17.51
N TYR A 42 -17.33 -13.74 -16.65
CA TYR A 42 -15.93 -13.42 -16.43
C TYR A 42 -15.06 -13.68 -17.67
N LEU A 43 -15.28 -14.81 -18.35
CA LEU A 43 -14.55 -15.12 -19.59
C LEU A 43 -14.87 -14.10 -20.70
N ALA A 44 -16.13 -13.67 -20.79
CA ALA A 44 -16.58 -12.65 -21.73
C ALA A 44 -15.94 -11.27 -21.47
N SER A 45 -15.59 -10.96 -20.22
CA SER A 45 -14.90 -9.70 -19.87
C SER A 45 -13.48 -9.58 -20.47
N GLY A 46 -12.83 -10.71 -20.79
CA GLY A 46 -11.48 -10.73 -21.33
C GLY A 46 -10.34 -10.41 -20.33
N GLU A 47 -10.65 -10.04 -19.08
CA GLU A 47 -9.65 -9.66 -18.06
C GLU A 47 -8.67 -10.79 -17.69
N TRP A 48 -9.06 -12.04 -17.97
CA TRP A 48 -8.24 -13.21 -17.71
C TRP A 48 -6.99 -13.31 -18.61
N ARG A 49 -7.00 -12.61 -19.75
CA ARG A 49 -5.93 -12.72 -20.76
C ARG A 49 -4.59 -12.19 -20.23
N GLY A 50 -3.54 -12.96 -20.44
CA GLY A 50 -2.18 -12.59 -20.04
C GLY A 50 -1.93 -12.58 -18.53
N LYS A 51 -2.86 -13.10 -17.71
CA LYS A 51 -2.72 -13.19 -16.25
C LYS A 51 -2.36 -14.61 -15.84
N ALA A 52 -1.32 -14.76 -15.03
CA ALA A 52 -0.96 -16.06 -14.46
C ALA A 52 -2.12 -16.58 -13.58
N GLY A 53 -2.61 -17.79 -13.88
CA GLY A 53 -3.80 -18.37 -13.22
C GLY A 53 -5.14 -17.96 -13.82
N GLY A 54 -5.16 -17.17 -14.90
CA GLY A 54 -6.37 -16.85 -15.65
C GLY A 54 -7.34 -15.90 -14.92
N TYR A 55 -6.85 -15.09 -13.97
CA TYR A 55 -7.66 -14.06 -13.35
C TYR A 55 -6.85 -12.84 -12.89
N ALA A 56 -7.49 -11.68 -12.84
CA ALA A 56 -6.95 -10.45 -12.28
C ALA A 56 -7.64 -10.15 -10.94
N ILE A 57 -6.93 -10.31 -9.81
CA ILE A 57 -7.51 -10.02 -8.48
C ILE A 57 -7.91 -8.54 -8.30
N GLN A 58 -7.28 -7.65 -9.08
CA GLN A 58 -7.59 -6.21 -9.13
C GLN A 58 -8.84 -5.90 -9.96
N GLY A 59 -9.32 -6.86 -10.77
CA GLY A 59 -10.49 -6.72 -11.64
C GLY A 59 -11.71 -7.47 -11.09
N LEU A 60 -12.62 -7.84 -11.99
CA LEU A 60 -13.87 -8.52 -11.66
C LEU A 60 -13.67 -9.81 -10.85
N ALA A 61 -12.56 -10.51 -11.05
CA ALA A 61 -12.26 -11.71 -10.28
C ALA A 61 -11.98 -11.46 -8.79
N GLY A 62 -11.67 -10.22 -8.39
CA GLY A 62 -11.58 -9.83 -6.98
C GLY A 62 -12.91 -10.06 -6.24
N SER A 63 -14.04 -9.87 -6.91
CA SER A 63 -15.39 -10.09 -6.35
C SER A 63 -15.67 -11.57 -6.00
N PHE A 64 -14.85 -12.48 -6.53
CA PHE A 64 -14.99 -13.91 -6.31
C PHE A 64 -14.12 -14.44 -5.18
N VAL A 65 -13.20 -13.63 -4.63
CA VAL A 65 -12.28 -14.03 -3.56
C VAL A 65 -13.01 -14.01 -2.22
N VAL A 66 -13.12 -15.17 -1.58
CA VAL A 66 -13.75 -15.34 -0.25
C VAL A 66 -12.72 -15.28 0.87
N LYS A 67 -11.49 -15.71 0.61
CA LYS A 67 -10.42 -15.67 1.61
C LYS A 67 -9.06 -15.56 0.93
N LEU A 68 -8.22 -14.69 1.46
CA LEU A 68 -6.81 -14.59 1.10
C LEU A 68 -5.99 -14.77 2.38
N VAL A 69 -4.99 -15.66 2.33
CA VAL A 69 -4.04 -15.89 3.41
C VAL A 69 -2.64 -15.77 2.83
N GLY A 70 -1.91 -14.73 3.24
CA GLY A 70 -0.60 -14.37 2.70
C GLY A 70 -0.58 -12.93 2.21
N SER A 71 0.14 -12.67 1.12
CA SER A 71 0.39 -11.33 0.58
C SER A 71 -0.51 -11.03 -0.61
N TYR A 72 -1.30 -9.97 -0.52
CA TYR A 72 -2.11 -9.50 -1.66
C TYR A 72 -1.22 -9.05 -2.83
N THR A 73 -0.16 -8.30 -2.53
CA THR A 73 0.75 -7.77 -3.56
C THR A 73 1.50 -8.90 -4.27
N ASN A 74 1.78 -10.01 -3.56
CA ASN A 74 2.29 -11.24 -4.16
C ASN A 74 1.34 -11.78 -5.24
N VAL A 75 0.02 -11.78 -4.98
CA VAL A 75 -1.00 -12.20 -5.96
C VAL A 75 -1.08 -11.24 -7.15
N VAL A 76 -0.86 -9.95 -6.92
CA VAL A 76 -0.77 -8.94 -7.99
C VAL A 76 0.48 -9.14 -8.86
N GLY A 77 1.55 -9.71 -8.30
CA GLY A 77 2.76 -10.10 -9.04
C GLY A 77 4.07 -9.60 -8.44
N LEU A 78 4.04 -8.85 -7.34
CA LEU A 78 5.25 -8.42 -6.63
C LEU A 78 5.02 -8.43 -5.11
N PRO A 79 5.64 -9.34 -4.35
CA PRO A 79 5.57 -9.32 -2.88
C PRO A 79 6.32 -8.10 -2.34
N LEU A 80 5.60 -6.98 -2.12
CA LEU A 80 6.20 -5.69 -1.78
C LEU A 80 6.94 -5.73 -0.45
N TYR A 81 6.37 -6.36 0.58
CA TYR A 81 7.02 -6.46 1.89
C TYR A 81 8.38 -7.16 1.80
N GLU A 82 8.43 -8.30 1.13
CA GLU A 82 9.65 -9.07 0.94
C GLU A 82 10.64 -8.35 0.01
N THR A 83 10.15 -7.68 -1.03
CA THR A 83 10.97 -6.86 -1.94
C THR A 83 11.63 -5.70 -1.18
N VAL A 84 10.88 -4.95 -0.40
CA VAL A 84 11.39 -3.82 0.40
C VAL A 84 12.36 -4.33 1.47
N SER A 85 12.06 -5.47 2.10
CA SER A 85 12.95 -6.08 3.09
C SER A 85 14.29 -6.50 2.48
N LEU A 86 14.28 -7.07 1.27
CA LEU A 86 15.49 -7.43 0.52
C LEU A 86 16.33 -6.19 0.19
N LEU A 87 15.69 -5.16 -0.37
CA LEU A 87 16.32 -3.90 -0.75
C LEU A 87 16.94 -3.19 0.47
N THR A 88 16.18 -3.04 1.55
CA THR A 88 16.65 -2.41 2.79
C THR A 88 17.78 -3.19 3.44
N GLY A 89 17.71 -4.54 3.41
CA GLY A 89 18.76 -5.41 3.95
C GLY A 89 20.11 -5.27 3.23
N GLU A 90 20.10 -4.96 1.93
CA GLU A 90 21.31 -4.69 1.13
C GLU A 90 21.68 -3.20 1.12
N GLY A 91 21.00 -2.35 1.89
CA GLY A 91 21.31 -0.93 2.04
C GLY A 91 20.71 -0.02 0.97
N TYR A 92 19.69 -0.49 0.24
CA TYR A 92 18.95 0.26 -0.78
C TYR A 92 17.53 0.58 -0.30
N PRO A 93 17.32 1.57 0.59
CA PRO A 93 15.97 1.96 0.98
C PRO A 93 15.18 2.50 -0.23
N PRO A 94 13.92 2.08 -0.43
CA PRO A 94 13.16 2.38 -1.66
C PRO A 94 12.46 3.75 -1.66
N VAL A 95 12.77 4.61 -0.69
CA VAL A 95 12.16 5.96 -0.62
C VAL A 95 13.14 6.99 -1.17
N GLU A 96 12.61 7.95 -1.91
CA GLU A 96 13.35 9.15 -2.29
C GLU A 96 13.43 10.10 -1.10
N CYS A 97 14.51 10.88 -1.05
CA CYS A 97 14.72 11.90 -0.05
C CYS A 97 13.62 12.96 -0.20
N PRO A 98 12.80 13.23 0.84
CA PRO A 98 11.69 14.18 0.75
C PRO A 98 12.15 15.61 0.50
N ASN A 99 13.42 15.93 0.75
CA ASN A 99 13.98 17.26 0.53
C ASN A 99 14.57 17.49 -0.87
N CYS A 100 15.06 16.45 -1.54
CA CYS A 100 15.79 16.64 -2.81
C CYS A 100 15.50 15.60 -3.90
N GLY A 101 14.66 14.59 -3.64
CA GLY A 101 14.27 13.55 -4.61
C GLY A 101 15.34 12.49 -4.93
N THR A 102 16.57 12.64 -4.41
CA THR A 102 17.61 11.61 -4.59
C THR A 102 17.31 10.38 -3.74
N SER A 103 17.78 9.20 -4.11
CA SER A 103 17.65 7.98 -3.31
C SER A 103 18.09 8.21 -1.85
N SER A 104 17.22 7.82 -0.91
CA SER A 104 17.56 7.86 0.50
C SER A 104 18.73 6.92 0.80
N ASN A 105 19.43 7.19 1.88
CA ASN A 105 20.46 6.29 2.39
C ASN A 105 19.98 5.67 3.71
N ARG A 106 20.65 4.61 4.15
CA ARG A 106 20.27 3.89 5.37
C ARG A 106 20.60 4.67 6.66
N GLU A 107 21.70 5.43 6.67
CA GLU A 107 22.22 6.10 7.87
C GLU A 107 21.36 7.30 8.29
N THR A 108 20.84 8.04 7.31
CA THR A 108 20.05 9.25 7.51
C THR A 108 18.62 9.07 7.01
N TYR A 109 18.12 7.84 6.94
CA TYR A 109 16.78 7.53 6.46
C TYR A 109 15.72 8.41 7.16
N PRO A 110 14.76 9.01 6.42
CA PRO A 110 14.46 8.84 4.99
C PRO A 110 15.25 9.77 4.04
N PHE A 111 16.29 10.45 4.51
CA PHE A 111 17.07 11.42 3.73
C PHE A 111 18.26 10.81 3.01
N CYS A 112 18.72 11.48 1.95
CA CYS A 112 19.92 11.09 1.20
C CYS A 112 21.24 11.48 1.88
N SER A 113 21.22 12.36 2.90
CA SER A 113 22.40 12.86 3.61
C SER A 113 22.03 13.55 4.92
N LYS A 114 23.04 13.74 5.80
CA LYS A 114 22.88 14.53 7.03
C LYS A 114 22.42 15.96 6.74
N ARG A 115 22.95 16.59 5.68
CA ARG A 115 22.52 17.92 5.23
C ARG A 115 21.01 17.97 4.96
N CYS A 116 20.46 16.97 4.27
CA CYS A 116 19.02 16.93 4.01
C CYS A 116 18.22 16.68 5.30
N ALA A 117 18.71 15.88 6.23
CA ALA A 117 18.06 15.71 7.54
C ALA A 117 18.05 17.02 8.34
N ASP A 118 19.17 17.76 8.36
CA ASP A 118 19.29 19.03 9.08
C ASP A 118 18.38 20.12 8.47
N ILE A 119 18.21 20.14 7.14
CA ILE A 119 17.27 21.05 6.45
C ILE A 119 15.82 20.77 6.90
N ASP A 120 15.43 19.50 6.97
CA ASP A 120 14.09 19.12 7.43
C ASP A 120 13.86 19.52 8.88
N LEU A 121 14.86 19.25 9.73
CA LEU A 121 14.83 19.63 11.14
C LEU A 121 14.70 21.16 11.31
N ASN A 122 15.36 21.95 10.47
CA ASN A 122 15.22 23.39 10.50
C ASN A 122 13.80 23.85 10.08
N ARG A 123 13.17 23.20 9.09
CA ARG A 123 11.76 23.47 8.73
C ARG A 123 10.81 23.19 9.89
N TRP A 124 11.09 22.15 10.66
CA TRP A 124 10.35 21.84 11.90
C TRP A 124 10.51 22.96 12.93
N PHE A 125 11.75 23.35 13.23
CA PHE A 125 12.00 24.44 14.18
C PHE A 125 11.45 25.79 13.72
N SER A 126 11.39 26.04 12.42
CA SER A 126 10.86 27.29 11.87
C SER A 126 9.34 27.32 11.73
N GLY A 127 8.63 26.27 12.19
CA GLY A 127 7.17 26.22 12.12
C GLY A 127 6.61 26.01 10.71
N ALA A 128 7.42 25.59 9.73
CA ALA A 128 6.94 25.33 8.36
C ALA A 128 5.94 24.16 8.29
N TYR A 129 5.94 23.29 9.31
CA TYR A 129 5.00 22.19 9.46
C TYR A 129 3.82 22.52 10.39
N ALA A 130 3.71 23.76 10.88
CA ALA A 130 2.59 24.16 11.72
C ALA A 130 1.28 24.08 10.91
N VAL A 131 0.38 23.20 11.33
CA VAL A 131 -0.98 23.14 10.78
C VAL A 131 -1.74 24.32 11.38
N PRO A 132 -2.31 25.23 10.57
CA PRO A 132 -3.07 26.35 11.08
C PRO A 132 -4.27 25.83 11.88
N SER A 133 -4.51 26.43 13.05
CA SER A 133 -5.78 26.21 13.74
C SER A 133 -6.90 26.76 12.86
N PRO A 134 -8.01 26.03 12.68
CA PRO A 134 -9.20 26.64 12.13
C PRO A 134 -9.55 27.87 12.97
N GLU A 135 -9.93 28.96 12.30
CA GLU A 135 -10.40 30.15 12.99
C GLU A 135 -11.61 29.77 13.86
N PRO A 136 -11.74 30.34 15.06
CA PRO A 136 -12.91 30.10 15.89
C PRO A 136 -14.14 30.52 15.08
N VAL A 137 -15.06 29.58 14.89
CA VAL A 137 -16.42 29.90 14.47
C VAL A 137 -17.02 30.71 15.62
N ASP A 138 -17.38 31.97 15.35
CA ASP A 138 -18.04 32.83 16.32
C ASP A 138 -19.26 32.09 16.89
N GLU A 139 -19.24 31.84 18.20
CA GLU A 139 -20.33 31.21 18.95
C GLU A 139 -21.50 32.19 19.13
N ASP A 140 -22.17 32.56 18.04
CA ASP A 140 -23.49 33.22 18.09
C ASP A 140 -24.63 32.18 18.27
N TYR A 141 -24.42 31.19 19.14
CA TYR A 141 -25.46 30.25 19.61
C TYR A 141 -25.70 30.45 21.11
N ALA A 142 -26.21 31.63 21.47
CA ALA A 142 -26.63 31.89 22.84
C ALA A 142 -27.92 32.70 22.92
N HIS A 143 -28.99 32.33 22.20
CA HIS A 143 -30.36 32.75 22.54
C HIS A 143 -31.41 31.72 22.11
N VAL A 144 -31.52 30.62 22.85
CA VAL A 144 -32.85 30.00 23.09
C VAL A 144 -33.24 30.45 24.49
N ARG A 145 -34.10 31.46 24.56
CA ARG A 145 -34.79 31.82 25.79
C ARG A 145 -35.79 30.70 26.07
N ASP A 146 -35.54 29.96 27.14
CA ASP A 146 -36.59 29.27 27.88
C ASP A 146 -37.53 30.32 28.46
N GLU A 147 -38.67 30.56 27.82
CA GLU A 147 -39.86 31.14 28.46
C GLU A 147 -40.90 30.03 28.62
N GLU A 148 -40.73 29.33 29.74
CA GLU A 148 -41.76 29.14 30.79
C GLU A 148 -43.15 28.67 30.34
N SER A 149 -43.40 27.38 30.61
CA SER A 149 -44.73 26.87 30.86
C SER A 149 -45.30 27.51 32.13
N ASP A 150 -46.37 28.29 32.01
CA ASP A 150 -47.46 28.36 33.01
C ASP A 150 -48.58 29.29 32.52
N HIS A 151 -49.60 28.72 31.87
CA HIS A 151 -51.06 28.91 32.09
C HIS A 151 -51.87 28.39 30.90
#